data_AF-A0A165XJM6-F1
#
_entry.id   AF-A0A165XJM6-F1
#
_cell.length_a   1.000
_cell.length_b   1.000
_cell.length_c   1.000
_cell.angle_alpha   90.00
_cell.angle_beta   90.00
_cell.angle_gamma   90.00
#
_symmetry.space_group_name_H-M   'P 1'
#
loop_
_entity.id
_entity.type
_entity.pdbx_description
1 polymer ?
#
loop_
_entity_poly.entity_id
_entity_poly.type
_entity_poly.pdbx_seq_one_letter_code
_entity_poly.pdbx_strand_id
1 'polypeptide(L)'
;MAASNATAERLTGIAGDVKAIADYHVFPLLLESVLYALFTVLVVYYCVQYWQDTRRVRGIFVVSMCLYAACSLAWALDVCLLWLELYHFVPGRLSLVDPDGAVDQTLAGFDTKSVAANVLLVHGICESVINPPAFAIRFNASLNGKASIILITIALSSTTIAQIFATGLMARKAWEHRRAIRQLPQMRTSPKQIGLVTVLYIVIETGIIYTILWIVCLLLHDRILGERGYQWSTYWMCQIAGIYPTLIVVIVSLRTSMLERSNTDSVCLDDGPLCFATTANDSDVLHVTVKQELSIGTVEHTYPCD
;
A
#
# COMPACT_ATOMS: atom_id res chain seq x y z
N MET A 1 -59.63 2.77 -8.00
CA MET A 1 -58.78 3.41 -6.95
C MET A 1 -57.88 2.42 -6.23
N ALA A 2 -58.34 1.20 -5.87
CA ALA A 2 -57.49 0.22 -5.16
C ALA A 2 -56.18 -0.17 -5.89
N ALA A 3 -56.20 -0.29 -7.23
CA ALA A 3 -55.01 -0.64 -8.01
C ALA A 3 -53.88 0.41 -7.93
N SER A 4 -54.22 1.70 -7.80
CA SER A 4 -53.22 2.79 -7.76
C SER A 4 -52.42 2.82 -6.45
N ASN A 5 -53.04 2.44 -5.34
CA ASN A 5 -52.38 2.44 -4.04
C ASN A 5 -51.37 1.29 -3.92
N ALA A 6 -51.70 0.11 -4.49
CA ALA A 6 -50.82 -1.05 -4.48
C ALA A 6 -49.51 -0.82 -5.26
N THR A 7 -49.57 -0.08 -6.37
CA THR A 7 -48.37 0.30 -7.14
C THR A 7 -47.48 1.28 -6.38
N ALA A 8 -48.05 2.25 -5.67
CA ALA A 8 -47.28 3.24 -4.92
C ALA A 8 -46.50 2.60 -3.75
N GLU A 9 -47.16 1.71 -2.99
CA GLU A 9 -46.53 0.99 -1.88
C GLU A 9 -45.38 0.09 -2.35
N ARG A 10 -45.55 -0.58 -3.50
CA ARG A 10 -44.48 -1.36 -4.13
C ARG A 10 -43.30 -0.50 -4.55
N LEU A 11 -43.56 0.66 -5.15
CA LEU A 11 -42.50 1.58 -5.60
C LEU A 11 -41.67 2.09 -4.42
N THR A 12 -42.32 2.41 -3.29
CA THR A 12 -41.62 2.83 -2.07
C THR A 12 -40.79 1.71 -1.46
N GLY A 13 -41.27 0.46 -1.51
CA GLY A 13 -40.50 -0.71 -1.08
C GLY A 13 -39.24 -0.92 -1.94
N ILE A 14 -39.39 -0.85 -3.27
CA ILE A 14 -38.27 -0.98 -4.21
C ILE A 14 -37.24 0.13 -4.00
N ALA A 15 -37.70 1.38 -3.84
CA ALA A 15 -36.81 2.50 -3.57
C ALA A 15 -36.04 2.31 -2.24
N GLY A 16 -36.68 1.72 -1.22
CA GLY A 16 -36.04 1.36 0.04
C GLY A 16 -34.96 0.28 -0.13
N ASP A 17 -35.27 -0.81 -0.85
CA ASP A 17 -34.33 -1.90 -1.13
C ASP A 17 -33.11 -1.40 -1.93
N VAL A 18 -33.34 -0.62 -3.00
CA VAL A 18 -32.27 -0.05 -3.84
C VAL A 18 -31.40 0.89 -3.02
N LYS A 19 -32.00 1.72 -2.16
CA LYS A 19 -31.26 2.60 -1.27
C LYS A 19 -30.41 1.80 -0.28
N ALA A 20 -30.94 0.72 0.30
CA ALA A 20 -30.19 -0.14 1.19
C ALA A 20 -28.99 -0.77 0.46
N ILE A 21 -29.20 -1.33 -0.73
CA ILE A 21 -28.12 -1.91 -1.54
C ILE A 21 -27.05 -0.85 -1.86
N ALA A 22 -27.46 0.36 -2.22
CA ALA A 22 -26.54 1.47 -2.47
C ALA A 22 -25.73 1.86 -1.22
N ASP A 23 -26.40 1.99 -0.07
CA ASP A 23 -25.82 2.35 1.22
C ASP A 23 -24.82 1.30 1.74
N TYR A 24 -25.08 0.01 1.47
CA TYR A 24 -24.30 -1.09 2.01
C TYR A 24 -23.19 -1.63 1.10
N HIS A 25 -23.34 -1.51 -0.22
CA HIS A 25 -22.40 -2.11 -1.17
C HIS A 25 -21.81 -1.09 -2.14
N VAL A 26 -22.63 -0.20 -2.70
CA VAL A 26 -22.15 0.74 -3.74
C VAL A 26 -21.21 1.79 -3.16
N PHE A 27 -21.57 2.46 -2.06
CA PHE A 27 -20.70 3.49 -1.49
C PHE A 27 -19.37 2.94 -0.94
N PRO A 28 -19.34 1.81 -0.21
CA PRO A 28 -18.08 1.19 0.21
C PRO A 28 -17.19 0.81 -0.97
N LEU A 29 -17.76 0.23 -2.04
CA LEU A 29 -16.99 -0.11 -3.24
C LEU A 29 -16.48 1.12 -3.99
N LEU A 30 -17.24 2.21 -4.02
CA LEU A 30 -16.76 3.48 -4.58
C LEU A 30 -15.56 4.02 -3.79
N LEU A 31 -15.65 4.01 -2.46
CA LEU A 31 -14.54 4.41 -1.58
C LEU A 31 -13.32 3.50 -1.82
N GLU A 32 -13.54 2.19 -1.91
CA GLU A 32 -12.49 1.22 -2.20
C GLU A 32 -11.84 1.47 -3.55
N SER A 33 -12.63 1.76 -4.59
CA SER A 33 -12.14 2.05 -5.94
C SER A 33 -11.29 3.33 -5.98
N VAL A 34 -11.67 4.35 -5.19
CA VAL A 34 -10.85 5.57 -5.02
C VAL A 34 -9.52 5.23 -4.34
N LEU A 35 -9.55 4.43 -3.25
CA LEU A 35 -8.33 3.99 -2.56
C LEU A 35 -7.44 3.14 -3.47
N TYR A 36 -8.02 2.25 -4.27
CA TYR A 36 -7.31 1.41 -5.23
C TYR A 36 -6.67 2.24 -6.36
N ALA A 37 -7.36 3.28 -6.85
CA ALA A 37 -6.80 4.20 -7.83
C ALA A 37 -5.59 4.95 -7.25
N LEU A 38 -5.68 5.44 -6.01
CA LEU A 38 -4.56 6.07 -5.31
C LEU A 38 -3.39 5.09 -5.12
N PHE A 39 -3.69 3.84 -4.76
CA PHE A 39 -2.67 2.81 -4.61
C PHE A 39 -1.96 2.54 -5.94
N THR A 40 -2.72 2.45 -7.04
CA THR A 40 -2.19 2.26 -8.39
C THR A 40 -1.26 3.40 -8.80
N VAL A 41 -1.64 4.67 -8.55
CA VAL A 41 -0.77 5.83 -8.81
C VAL A 41 0.53 5.74 -8.00
N LEU A 42 0.44 5.35 -6.73
CA LEU A 42 1.62 5.21 -5.86
C LEU A 42 2.54 4.08 -6.31
N VAL A 43 1.99 2.95 -6.76
CA VAL A 43 2.74 1.82 -7.32
C VAL A 43 3.40 2.20 -8.65
N VAL A 44 2.70 2.90 -9.54
CA VAL A 44 3.28 3.40 -10.80
C VAL A 44 4.42 4.37 -10.52
N TYR A 45 4.23 5.32 -9.60
CA TYR A 45 5.29 6.23 -9.16
C TYR A 45 6.49 5.46 -8.62
N TYR A 46 6.26 4.46 -7.77
CA TYR A 46 7.31 3.63 -7.21
C TYR A 46 8.05 2.81 -8.29
N CYS A 47 7.35 2.28 -9.29
CA CYS A 47 7.96 1.59 -10.44
C CYS A 47 8.86 2.52 -11.26
N VAL A 48 8.40 3.75 -11.54
CA VAL A 48 9.21 4.75 -12.27
C VAL A 48 10.46 5.09 -11.47
N GLN A 49 10.32 5.33 -10.16
CA GLN A 49 11.46 5.62 -9.29
C GLN A 49 12.42 4.43 -9.18
N TYR A 50 11.88 3.21 -9.10
CA TYR A 50 12.68 1.98 -9.03
C TYR A 50 13.51 1.78 -10.31
N TRP A 51 12.96 2.11 -11.47
CA TRP A 51 13.70 2.03 -12.73
C TRP A 51 14.89 3.00 -12.74
N GLN A 52 14.70 4.23 -12.23
CA GLN A 52 15.77 5.22 -12.18
C GLN A 52 16.91 4.84 -11.21
N ASP A 53 16.60 4.08 -10.16
CA ASP A 53 17.53 3.72 -9.08
C ASP A 53 17.75 2.20 -9.02
N THR A 54 18.45 1.66 -10.02
CA THR A 54 18.75 0.22 -10.17
C THR A 54 19.52 -0.42 -9.01
N ARG A 55 20.06 0.36 -8.05
CA ARG A 55 20.77 -0.17 -6.88
C ARG A 55 19.87 -0.56 -5.71
N ARG A 56 18.55 -0.36 -5.82
CA ARG A 56 17.64 -0.70 -4.73
C ARG A 56 17.43 -2.19 -4.53
N VAL A 57 17.20 -2.52 -3.26
CA VAL A 57 16.96 -3.87 -2.75
C VAL A 57 15.76 -4.51 -3.45
N ARG A 58 16.02 -5.45 -4.38
CA ARG A 58 14.99 -6.12 -5.21
C ARG A 58 13.88 -6.77 -4.38
N GLY A 59 14.19 -7.23 -3.17
CA GLY A 59 13.24 -7.88 -2.28
C GLY A 59 12.05 -7.00 -1.88
N ILE A 60 12.27 -5.72 -1.56
CA ILE A 60 11.20 -4.81 -1.15
C ILE A 60 10.24 -4.57 -2.32
N PHE A 61 10.78 -4.41 -3.53
CA PHE A 61 9.97 -4.24 -4.74
C PHE A 61 9.07 -5.45 -4.99
N VAL A 62 9.61 -6.67 -4.89
CA VAL A 62 8.83 -7.90 -5.10
C VAL A 62 7.69 -8.00 -4.09
N VAL A 63 7.94 -7.73 -2.80
CA VAL A 63 6.88 -7.76 -1.78
C VAL A 63 5.79 -6.73 -2.08
N SER A 64 6.16 -5.50 -2.47
CA SER A 64 5.19 -4.47 -2.84
C SER A 64 4.35 -4.85 -4.06
N MET A 65 4.95 -5.45 -5.10
CA MET A 65 4.21 -5.93 -6.28
C MET A 65 3.26 -7.07 -5.93
N CYS A 66 3.69 -8.03 -5.10
CA CYS A 66 2.84 -9.12 -4.63
C CYS A 66 1.64 -8.57 -3.83
N LEU A 67 1.87 -7.60 -2.94
CA LEU A 67 0.82 -6.98 -2.15
C LEU A 67 -0.17 -6.22 -3.04
N TYR A 68 0.32 -5.48 -4.04
CA TYR A 68 -0.53 -4.80 -5.03
C TYR A 68 -1.38 -5.77 -5.84
N ALA A 69 -0.79 -6.90 -6.30
CA ALA A 69 -1.53 -7.92 -7.02
C ALA A 69 -2.64 -8.54 -6.16
N ALA A 70 -2.36 -8.84 -4.88
CA ALA A 70 -3.37 -9.34 -3.96
C ALA A 70 -4.51 -8.34 -3.73
N CYS A 71 -4.20 -7.04 -3.52
CA CYS A 71 -5.21 -5.99 -3.39
C CYS A 71 -6.02 -5.79 -4.68
N SER A 72 -5.39 -5.94 -5.85
CA SER A 72 -6.07 -5.86 -7.15
C SER A 72 -7.05 -7.02 -7.35
N LEU A 73 -6.67 -8.22 -6.92
CA LEU A 73 -7.55 -9.39 -6.94
C LEU A 73 -8.72 -9.24 -5.98
N ALA A 74 -8.48 -8.76 -4.75
CA ALA A 74 -9.53 -8.50 -3.77
C ALA A 74 -10.56 -7.49 -4.31
N TRP A 75 -10.09 -6.34 -4.80
CA TRP A 75 -10.95 -5.32 -5.43
C TRP A 75 -11.75 -5.88 -6.61
N ALA A 76 -11.11 -6.66 -7.48
CA ALA A 76 -11.79 -7.27 -8.63
C ALA A 76 -12.89 -8.24 -8.19
N LEU A 77 -12.66 -9.01 -7.12
CA LEU A 77 -13.67 -9.91 -6.54
C LEU A 77 -14.85 -9.11 -5.97
N ASP A 78 -14.60 -8.00 -5.28
CA ASP A 78 -15.65 -7.15 -4.71
C ASP A 78 -16.51 -6.49 -5.82
N VAL A 79 -15.88 -6.04 -6.92
CA VAL A 79 -16.60 -5.56 -8.12
C VAL A 79 -17.43 -6.67 -8.75
N CYS A 80 -16.87 -7.88 -8.89
CA CYS A 80 -17.59 -9.03 -9.45
C CYS A 80 -18.78 -9.44 -8.59
N LEU A 81 -18.64 -9.40 -7.26
CA LEU A 81 -19.70 -9.74 -6.32
C LEU A 81 -20.82 -8.70 -6.38
N LEU A 82 -20.50 -7.40 -6.37
CA LEU A 82 -21.50 -6.35 -6.55
C LEU A 82 -22.24 -6.51 -7.89
N TRP A 83 -21.50 -6.80 -8.95
CA TRP A 83 -22.08 -7.02 -10.27
C TRP A 83 -23.06 -8.20 -10.25
N LEU A 84 -22.67 -9.34 -9.68
CA LEU A 84 -23.55 -10.51 -9.53
C LEU A 84 -24.81 -10.21 -8.72
N GLU A 85 -24.68 -9.49 -7.60
CA GLU A 85 -25.82 -9.08 -6.79
C GLU A 85 -26.76 -8.17 -7.60
N LEU A 86 -26.22 -7.15 -8.28
CA LEU A 86 -27.00 -6.24 -9.11
C LEU A 86 -27.72 -7.00 -10.24
N TYR A 87 -27.05 -7.93 -10.90
CA TYR A 87 -27.63 -8.77 -11.97
C TYR A 87 -28.68 -9.75 -11.47
N HIS A 88 -28.60 -10.21 -10.22
CA HIS A 88 -29.63 -11.08 -9.67
C HIS A 88 -30.86 -10.27 -9.24
N PHE A 89 -30.66 -9.12 -8.59
CA PHE A 89 -31.74 -8.33 -8.03
C PHE A 89 -32.55 -7.55 -9.07
N VAL A 90 -31.89 -7.00 -10.10
CA VAL A 90 -32.55 -6.13 -11.08
C VAL A 90 -33.58 -6.87 -11.95
N PRO A 91 -33.27 -8.02 -12.58
CA PRO A 91 -34.22 -8.74 -13.43
C PRO A 91 -35.37 -9.38 -12.64
N GLY A 92 -35.08 -9.92 -11.44
CA GLY A 92 -36.12 -10.51 -10.59
C GLY A 92 -37.21 -9.52 -10.20
N ARG A 93 -36.88 -8.22 -10.13
CA ARG A 93 -37.85 -7.15 -9.84
C ARG A 93 -38.47 -6.56 -11.12
N LEU A 94 -37.74 -6.47 -12.22
CA LEU A 94 -38.26 -5.99 -13.50
C LEU A 94 -39.27 -6.97 -14.13
N SER A 95 -39.04 -8.28 -14.00
CA SER A 95 -39.96 -9.32 -14.47
C SER A 95 -41.34 -9.27 -13.78
N LEU A 96 -41.46 -8.59 -12.64
CA LEU A 96 -42.71 -8.42 -11.89
C LEU A 96 -43.51 -7.18 -12.31
N VAL A 97 -42.94 -6.30 -13.14
CA VAL A 97 -43.51 -5.00 -13.49
C VAL A 97 -44.02 -4.93 -14.94
N ASP A 98 -43.56 -5.80 -15.84
CA ASP A 98 -43.95 -5.75 -17.25
C ASP A 98 -44.46 -7.11 -17.78
N PRO A 99 -45.78 -7.32 -17.87
CA PRO A 99 -46.36 -8.46 -18.58
C PRO A 99 -46.33 -8.32 -20.11
N ASP A 100 -46.00 -7.14 -20.66
CA ASP A 100 -46.17 -6.82 -22.08
C ASP A 100 -44.90 -7.06 -22.95
N GLY A 101 -43.83 -7.60 -22.36
CA GLY A 101 -42.68 -8.15 -23.10
C GLY A 101 -41.75 -7.11 -23.77
N ALA A 102 -41.83 -5.83 -23.39
CA ALA A 102 -41.07 -4.76 -24.03
C ALA A 102 -39.59 -4.74 -23.63
N VAL A 103 -39.24 -5.26 -22.45
CA VAL A 103 -37.87 -5.26 -21.92
C VAL A 103 -36.95 -6.26 -22.64
N ASP A 104 -37.49 -7.32 -23.22
CA ASP A 104 -36.69 -8.35 -23.91
C ASP A 104 -36.04 -7.85 -25.21
N GLN A 105 -36.64 -6.85 -25.89
CA GLN A 105 -36.07 -6.30 -27.12
C GLN A 105 -34.85 -5.41 -26.89
N THR A 106 -34.76 -4.71 -25.76
CA THR A 106 -33.62 -3.84 -25.44
C THR A 106 -32.41 -4.63 -24.94
N LEU A 107 -32.60 -5.79 -24.31
CA LEU A 107 -31.48 -6.65 -23.88
C LEU A 107 -30.81 -7.39 -25.04
N ALA A 108 -31.53 -7.65 -26.14
CA ALA A 108 -31.00 -8.40 -27.29
C ALA A 108 -29.89 -7.67 -28.07
N GLY A 109 -29.74 -6.35 -27.88
CA GLY A 109 -28.71 -5.54 -28.55
C GLY A 109 -27.36 -5.47 -27.82
N PHE A 110 -27.27 -5.93 -26.58
CA PHE A 110 -25.99 -6.04 -25.88
C PHE A 110 -25.23 -7.25 -26.44
N ASP A 111 -23.97 -7.05 -26.85
CA ASP A 111 -23.12 -8.11 -27.44
C ASP A 111 -22.87 -9.23 -26.41
N THR A 112 -23.79 -10.19 -26.42
CA THR A 112 -23.90 -11.28 -25.46
C THR A 112 -22.66 -12.16 -25.45
N LYS A 113 -21.85 -12.19 -26.52
CA LYS A 113 -20.68 -13.08 -26.60
C LYS A 113 -19.50 -12.58 -25.77
N SER A 114 -19.21 -11.27 -25.83
CA SER A 114 -18.13 -10.67 -25.02
C SER A 114 -18.47 -10.67 -23.53
N VAL A 115 -19.74 -10.34 -23.22
CA VAL A 115 -20.24 -10.39 -21.85
C VAL A 115 -20.29 -11.83 -21.35
N ALA A 116 -20.76 -12.80 -22.15
CA ALA A 116 -20.81 -14.21 -21.74
C ALA A 116 -19.42 -14.80 -21.46
N ALA A 117 -18.38 -14.43 -22.22
CA ALA A 117 -17.03 -14.92 -21.97
C ALA A 117 -16.45 -14.40 -20.65
N ASN A 118 -16.62 -13.10 -20.36
CA ASN A 118 -16.19 -12.52 -19.08
C ASN A 118 -17.04 -13.04 -17.92
N VAL A 119 -18.36 -13.20 -18.13
CA VAL A 119 -19.27 -13.79 -17.16
C VAL A 119 -18.90 -15.25 -16.89
N LEU A 120 -18.51 -16.05 -17.89
CA LEU A 120 -18.06 -17.43 -17.69
C LEU A 120 -16.76 -17.52 -16.90
N LEU A 121 -15.82 -16.59 -17.12
CA LEU A 121 -14.56 -16.55 -16.37
C LEU A 121 -14.82 -16.17 -14.91
N VAL A 122 -15.60 -15.11 -14.68
CA VAL A 122 -16.05 -14.71 -13.34
C VAL A 122 -16.86 -15.82 -12.69
N HIS A 123 -17.75 -16.48 -13.44
CA HIS A 123 -18.54 -17.61 -12.97
C HIS A 123 -17.66 -18.81 -12.62
N GLY A 124 -16.55 -19.07 -13.32
CA GLY A 124 -15.62 -20.16 -12.98
C GLY A 124 -14.84 -19.89 -11.69
N ILE A 125 -14.42 -18.63 -11.48
CA ILE A 125 -13.79 -18.19 -10.23
C ILE A 125 -14.82 -18.23 -9.10
N CYS A 126 -16.02 -17.73 -9.34
CA CYS A 126 -17.13 -17.78 -8.39
C CYS A 126 -17.59 -19.21 -8.12
N GLU A 127 -17.64 -20.12 -9.09
CA GLU A 127 -18.00 -21.54 -8.86
C GLU A 127 -17.00 -22.23 -7.95
N SER A 128 -15.72 -21.90 -8.10
CA SER A 128 -14.67 -22.38 -7.20
C SER A 128 -14.85 -21.86 -5.76
N VAL A 129 -15.56 -20.73 -5.59
CA VAL A 129 -15.90 -20.13 -4.29
C VAL A 129 -17.29 -20.60 -3.78
N ILE A 130 -18.26 -20.79 -4.67
CA ILE A 130 -19.66 -21.19 -4.41
C ILE A 130 -19.75 -22.68 -4.08
N ASN A 131 -18.90 -23.50 -4.69
CA ASN A 131 -18.68 -24.89 -4.31
C ASN A 131 -17.39 -25.00 -3.53
N PRO A 132 -17.36 -24.50 -2.27
CA PRO A 132 -16.15 -24.57 -1.48
C PRO A 132 -15.74 -26.04 -1.35
N PRO A 133 -14.45 -26.35 -1.46
CA PRO A 133 -13.97 -27.72 -1.38
C PRO A 133 -14.51 -28.41 -0.12
N ALA A 134 -14.82 -29.69 -0.21
CA ALA A 134 -15.57 -30.42 0.83
C ALA A 134 -15.01 -30.26 2.25
N PHE A 135 -13.70 -30.00 2.40
CA PHE A 135 -13.08 -29.70 3.68
C PHE A 135 -13.62 -28.41 4.31
N ALA A 136 -13.86 -27.35 3.53
CA ALA A 136 -14.33 -26.05 4.02
C ALA A 136 -15.79 -26.15 4.48
N ILE A 137 -16.63 -26.90 3.76
CA ILE A 137 -18.01 -27.20 4.19
C ILE A 137 -18.01 -27.98 5.51
N ARG A 138 -17.19 -29.04 5.59
CA ARG A 138 -17.06 -29.85 6.82
C ARG A 138 -16.50 -29.03 7.98
N PHE A 139 -15.53 -28.16 7.73
CA PHE A 139 -14.94 -27.30 8.75
C PHE A 139 -15.97 -26.28 9.27
N ASN A 140 -16.74 -25.66 8.38
CA ASN A 140 -17.81 -24.73 8.75
C ASN A 140 -18.94 -25.44 9.53
N ALA A 141 -19.34 -26.64 9.07
CA ALA A 141 -20.36 -27.46 9.73
C ALA A 141 -19.91 -27.99 11.10
N SER A 142 -18.65 -28.41 11.22
CA SER A 142 -18.09 -28.96 12.46
C SER A 142 -18.05 -27.95 13.61
N LEU A 143 -18.13 -26.65 13.32
CA LEU A 143 -17.95 -25.57 14.28
C LEU A 143 -19.17 -24.63 14.34
N ASN A 144 -20.35 -25.13 13.95
CA ASN A 144 -21.64 -24.44 14.05
C ASN A 144 -21.66 -23.04 13.39
N GLY A 145 -20.90 -22.84 12.30
CA GLY A 145 -20.80 -21.53 11.62
C GLY A 145 -20.07 -20.44 12.40
N LYS A 146 -19.62 -20.70 13.64
CA LYS A 146 -18.91 -19.72 14.48
C LYS A 146 -17.40 -19.73 14.27
N ALA A 147 -16.84 -20.78 13.66
CA ALA A 147 -15.40 -20.89 13.48
C ALA A 147 -14.79 -19.88 12.53
N SER A 148 -15.48 -19.51 11.46
CA SER A 148 -14.97 -18.48 10.54
C SER A 148 -14.77 -17.17 11.29
N ILE A 149 -15.75 -16.77 12.11
CA ILE A 149 -15.66 -15.58 12.96
C ILE A 149 -14.49 -15.72 13.94
N ILE A 150 -14.44 -16.81 14.72
CA ILE A 150 -13.38 -17.02 15.71
C ILE A 150 -11.99 -17.01 15.08
N LEU A 151 -11.81 -17.67 13.92
CA LEU A 151 -10.53 -17.68 13.20
C LEU A 151 -10.13 -16.30 12.71
N ILE A 152 -11.08 -15.54 12.15
CA ILE A 152 -10.82 -14.17 11.70
C ILE A 152 -10.45 -13.29 12.90
N THR A 153 -11.18 -13.39 14.01
CA THR A 153 -10.86 -12.63 15.23
C THR A 153 -9.48 -13.00 15.78
N ILE A 154 -9.11 -14.29 15.80
CA ILE A 154 -7.78 -14.74 16.21
C ILE A 154 -6.71 -14.18 15.25
N ALA A 155 -6.93 -14.23 13.94
CA ALA A 155 -5.98 -13.71 12.95
C ALA A 155 -5.81 -12.19 13.05
N LEU A 156 -6.91 -11.43 13.21
CA LEU A 156 -6.90 -9.98 13.37
C LEU A 156 -6.22 -9.57 14.68
N SER A 157 -6.53 -10.26 15.78
CA SER A 157 -5.89 -10.01 17.08
C SER A 157 -4.40 -10.37 17.07
N SER A 158 -4.01 -11.51 16.51
CA SER A 158 -2.59 -11.88 16.37
C SER A 158 -1.83 -10.87 15.54
N THR A 159 -2.44 -10.38 14.46
CA THR A 159 -1.83 -9.34 13.61
C THR A 159 -1.68 -8.04 14.38
N THR A 160 -2.71 -7.62 15.12
CA THR A 160 -2.68 -6.38 15.93
C THR A 160 -1.61 -6.46 17.02
N ILE A 161 -1.51 -7.59 17.73
CA ILE A 161 -0.48 -7.83 18.74
C ILE A 161 0.92 -7.78 18.11
N ALA A 162 1.11 -8.43 16.96
CA ALA A 162 2.37 -8.40 16.23
C ALA A 162 2.75 -6.97 15.80
N GLN A 163 1.79 -6.16 15.35
CA GLN A 163 2.02 -4.76 14.96
C GLN A 163 2.38 -3.88 16.16
N ILE A 164 1.67 -4.01 17.29
CA ILE A 164 2.00 -3.30 18.53
C ILE A 164 3.42 -3.67 18.98
N PHE A 165 3.75 -4.96 18.97
CA PHE A 165 5.06 -5.43 19.39
C PHE A 165 6.16 -4.95 18.45
N ALA A 166 5.96 -5.04 17.13
CA ALA A 166 6.91 -4.56 16.13
C ALA A 166 7.15 -3.04 16.26
N THR A 167 6.08 -2.25 16.39
CA THR A 167 6.16 -0.79 16.57
C THR A 167 6.88 -0.45 17.88
N GLY A 168 6.58 -1.17 18.97
CA GLY A 168 7.27 -1.04 20.25
C GLY A 168 8.77 -1.35 20.16
N LEU A 169 9.15 -2.42 19.47
CA LEU A 169 10.56 -2.78 19.25
C LEU A 169 11.29 -1.74 18.41
N MET A 170 10.66 -1.23 17.34
CA MET A 170 11.21 -0.15 16.52
C MET A 170 11.41 1.13 17.33
N ALA A 171 10.42 1.52 18.14
CA ALA A 171 10.50 2.69 19.00
C ALA A 171 11.58 2.54 20.09
N ARG A 172 11.69 1.36 20.73
CA ARG A 172 12.72 1.10 21.75
C ARG A 172 14.12 1.19 21.15
N LYS A 173 14.35 0.54 20.00
CA LYS A 173 15.66 0.57 19.33
C LYS A 173 16.04 1.98 18.87
N ALA A 174 15.06 2.76 18.39
CA ALA A 174 15.25 4.16 18.06
C ALA A 174 15.63 5.01 19.28
N TRP A 175 14.97 4.77 20.41
CA TRP A 175 15.27 5.45 21.66
C TRP A 175 16.68 5.13 22.18
N GLU A 176 17.10 3.87 22.13
CA GLU A 176 18.45 3.45 22.51
C GLU A 176 19.51 4.11 21.64
N HIS A 177 19.31 4.14 20.31
CA HIS A 177 20.20 4.83 19.39
C HIS A 177 20.28 6.34 19.69
N ARG A 178 19.13 6.99 19.96
CA ARG A 178 19.09 8.40 20.37
C ARG A 178 19.81 8.64 21.69
N ARG A 179 19.70 7.71 22.65
CA ARG A 179 20.37 7.78 23.95
C ARG A 179 21.88 7.64 23.80
N ALA A 180 22.34 6.70 22.99
CA ALA A 180 23.77 6.51 22.71
C ALA A 180 24.39 7.77 22.08
N ILE A 181 23.70 8.40 21.13
CA ILE A 181 24.15 9.67 20.52
C ILE A 181 24.21 10.80 21.55
N ARG A 182 23.22 10.91 22.44
CA ARG A 182 23.20 11.95 23.49
C ARG A 182 24.33 11.82 24.51
N GLN A 183 24.85 10.60 24.70
CA GLN A 183 25.91 10.33 25.67
C GLN A 183 27.32 10.62 25.13
N LEU A 184 27.48 10.93 23.85
CA LEU A 184 28.75 11.34 23.25
C LEU A 184 28.80 12.88 23.22
N PRO A 185 29.44 13.54 24.21
CA PRO A 185 29.56 14.98 24.23
C PRO A 185 30.56 15.37 23.12
N GLN A 186 30.17 16.28 22.23
CA GLN A 186 31.05 16.95 21.24
C GLN A 186 31.50 16.22 19.96
N MET A 187 31.11 14.97 19.70
CA MET A 187 31.32 14.43 18.34
C MET A 187 30.28 15.00 17.38
N ARG A 188 30.71 16.01 16.62
CA ARG A 188 30.06 16.63 15.43
C ARG A 188 29.10 15.62 14.78
N THR A 189 27.80 15.76 15.06
CA THR A 189 26.76 14.89 14.50
C THR A 189 26.81 15.04 12.99
N SER A 190 27.23 13.98 12.30
CA SER A 190 27.29 13.99 10.84
C SER A 190 25.88 14.28 10.29
N PRO A 191 25.73 15.13 9.26
CA PRO A 191 24.43 15.39 8.63
C PRO A 191 23.69 14.10 8.22
N LYS A 192 24.44 13.02 7.91
CA LYS A 192 23.89 11.68 7.64
C LYS A 192 23.11 11.09 8.82
N GLN A 193 23.57 11.29 10.06
CA GLN A 193 22.90 10.76 11.25
C GLN A 193 21.61 11.52 11.55
N ILE A 194 21.59 12.84 11.33
CA ILE A 194 20.39 13.67 11.52
C ILE A 194 19.27 13.18 10.58
N GLY A 195 19.60 12.96 9.30
CA GLY A 195 18.64 12.43 8.32
C GLY A 195 18.07 11.06 8.71
N LEU A 196 18.92 10.14 9.16
CA LEU A 196 18.48 8.79 9.57
C LEU A 196 17.55 8.85 10.79
N VAL A 197 17.81 9.73 11.75
CA VAL A 197 16.93 9.94 12.91
C VAL A 197 15.58 10.52 12.47
N THR A 198 15.57 11.46 11.52
CA THR A 198 14.32 12.00 10.96
C THR A 198 13.51 10.92 10.25
N VAL A 199 14.14 10.08 9.42
CA VAL A 199 13.45 8.97 8.74
C VAL A 199 12.86 7.98 9.75
N LEU A 200 13.64 7.60 10.77
CA LEU A 200 13.20 6.69 11.81
C LEU A 200 12.00 7.25 12.60
N TYR A 201 11.98 8.56 12.86
CA TYR A 201 10.85 9.21 13.51
C TYR A 201 9.57 9.13 12.66
N ILE A 202 9.67 9.39 11.35
CA ILE A 202 8.54 9.27 10.43
C ILE A 202 8.01 7.84 10.37
N VAL A 203 8.89 6.83 10.35
CA VAL A 203 8.50 5.41 10.37
C VAL A 203 7.78 5.05 11.68
N ILE A 204 8.21 5.59 12.82
CA ILE A 204 7.54 5.37 14.11
C ILE A 204 6.18 6.08 14.14
N GLU A 205 6.12 7.33 13.69
CA GLU A 205 4.90 8.14 13.66
C GLU A 205 3.82 7.47 12.80
N THR A 206 4.21 7.07 11.59
CA THR A 206 3.33 6.29 10.72
C THR A 206 2.93 4.97 11.37
N GLY A 207 3.87 4.25 12.01
CA GLY A 207 3.60 2.94 12.64
C GLY A 207 2.58 3.02 13.77
N ILE A 208 2.60 4.11 14.53
CA ILE A 208 1.57 4.40 15.56
C ILE A 208 0.21 4.63 14.90
N ILE A 209 0.14 5.44 13.85
CA ILE A 209 -1.11 5.69 13.11
C ILE A 209 -1.70 4.37 12.59
N TYR A 210 -0.85 3.50 12.03
CA TYR A 210 -1.28 2.19 11.54
C TYR A 210 -1.75 1.26 12.65
N THR A 211 -1.08 1.28 13.80
CA THR A 211 -1.50 0.50 14.98
C THR A 211 -2.85 0.97 15.51
N ILE A 212 -3.07 2.29 15.59
CA ILE A 212 -4.37 2.87 15.97
C ILE A 212 -5.44 2.45 14.97
N LEU A 213 -5.13 2.50 13.67
CA LEU A 213 -6.04 2.05 12.62
C LEU A 213 -6.44 0.59 12.86
N TRP A 214 -5.49 -0.32 13.06
CA TRP A 214 -5.75 -1.74 13.36
C TRP A 214 -6.61 -1.96 14.59
N ILE A 215 -6.40 -1.18 15.65
CA ILE A 215 -7.25 -1.23 16.86
C ILE A 215 -8.68 -0.81 16.51
N VAL A 216 -8.87 0.26 15.73
CA VAL A 216 -10.20 0.67 15.24
C VAL A 216 -10.83 -0.43 14.38
N CYS A 217 -10.05 -1.11 13.53
CA CYS A 217 -10.53 -2.28 12.77
C CYS A 217 -11.08 -3.36 13.69
N LEU A 218 -10.34 -3.68 14.75
CA LEU A 218 -10.69 -4.73 15.69
C LEU A 218 -11.99 -4.37 16.43
N LEU A 219 -12.14 -3.10 16.84
CA LEU A 219 -13.39 -2.60 17.45
C LEU A 219 -14.58 -2.61 16.47
N LEU A 220 -14.35 -2.29 15.19
CA LEU A 220 -15.37 -2.41 14.12
C LEU A 220 -15.76 -3.87 13.91
N HIS A 221 -14.78 -4.78 13.95
CA HIS A 221 -14.97 -6.21 13.76
C HIS A 221 -15.84 -6.83 14.88
N ASP A 222 -15.63 -6.41 16.12
CA ASP A 222 -16.42 -6.83 17.29
C ASP A 222 -17.84 -6.21 17.33
N ARG A 223 -18.26 -5.53 16.26
CA ARG A 223 -19.56 -4.87 16.09
C ARG A 223 -19.87 -3.80 17.14
N ILE A 224 -18.86 -3.32 17.87
CA ILE A 224 -19.01 -2.28 18.91
C ILE A 224 -19.52 -0.97 18.30
N LEU A 225 -19.09 -0.66 17.08
CA LEU A 225 -19.50 0.53 16.31
C LEU A 225 -20.72 0.27 15.40
N GLY A 226 -21.40 -0.86 15.58
CA GLY A 226 -22.60 -1.26 14.84
C GLY A 226 -22.33 -2.06 13.56
N GLU A 227 -23.39 -2.67 13.04
CA GLU A 227 -23.33 -3.58 11.88
C GLU A 227 -22.80 -2.91 10.61
N ARG A 228 -23.13 -1.62 10.42
CA ARG A 228 -22.66 -0.84 9.27
C ARG A 228 -21.14 -0.69 9.29
N GLY A 229 -20.57 -0.43 10.47
CA GLY A 229 -19.12 -0.29 10.62
C GLY A 229 -18.38 -1.59 10.29
N TYR A 230 -18.93 -2.72 10.70
CA TYR A 230 -18.41 -4.05 10.37
C TYR A 230 -18.31 -4.25 8.86
N GLN A 231 -19.42 -4.08 8.13
CA GLN A 231 -19.46 -4.26 6.68
C GLN A 231 -18.52 -3.29 5.97
N TRP A 232 -18.55 -2.00 6.34
CA TRP A 232 -17.70 -0.99 5.73
C TRP A 232 -16.22 -1.33 5.93
N SER A 233 -15.83 -1.74 7.14
CA SER A 233 -14.43 -2.09 7.45
C SER A 233 -13.86 -3.14 6.51
N THR A 234 -14.65 -4.13 6.07
CA THR A 234 -14.10 -5.19 5.22
C THR A 234 -13.60 -4.70 3.86
N TYR A 235 -14.23 -3.67 3.27
CA TYR A 235 -13.88 -3.14 1.96
C TYR A 235 -12.59 -2.29 1.98
N TRP A 236 -12.50 -1.31 2.89
CA TRP A 236 -11.38 -0.35 2.83
C TRP A 236 -10.12 -0.85 3.54
N MET A 237 -10.22 -1.82 4.47
CA MET A 237 -9.06 -2.27 5.24
C MET A 237 -8.01 -2.98 4.41
N CYS A 238 -8.43 -3.79 3.42
CA CYS A 238 -7.50 -4.47 2.54
C CYS A 238 -6.62 -3.45 1.78
N GLN A 239 -7.27 -2.40 1.26
CA GLN A 239 -6.58 -1.36 0.51
C GLN A 239 -5.64 -0.54 1.40
N ILE A 240 -6.09 -0.11 2.59
CA ILE A 240 -5.22 0.67 3.48
C ILE A 240 -4.03 -0.16 3.98
N ALA A 241 -4.23 -1.45 4.27
CA ALA A 241 -3.15 -2.37 4.64
C ALA A 241 -2.11 -2.54 3.52
N GLY A 242 -2.53 -2.47 2.24
CA GLY A 242 -1.66 -2.48 1.08
C GLY A 242 -0.90 -1.16 0.87
N ILE A 243 -1.61 -0.04 0.93
CA ILE A 243 -1.07 1.31 0.70
C ILE A 243 -0.01 1.66 1.75
N TYR A 244 -0.27 1.34 3.01
CA TYR A 244 0.52 1.84 4.12
C TYR A 244 2.02 1.42 4.06
N PRO A 245 2.38 0.13 3.90
CA PRO A 245 3.76 -0.29 3.75
C PRO A 245 4.46 0.34 2.54
N THR A 246 3.74 0.47 1.41
CA THR A 246 4.31 1.06 0.19
C THR A 246 4.59 2.55 0.35
N LEU A 247 3.70 3.28 1.04
CA LEU A 247 3.89 4.68 1.37
C LEU A 247 5.10 4.89 2.29
N ILE A 248 5.29 4.04 3.30
CA ILE A 248 6.50 4.10 4.15
C ILE A 248 7.76 3.95 3.28
N VAL A 249 7.79 2.94 2.41
CA VAL A 249 8.95 2.69 1.55
C VAL A 249 9.21 3.90 0.65
N VAL A 250 8.18 4.47 0.04
CA VAL A 250 8.28 5.67 -0.81
C VAL A 250 8.77 6.89 -0.03
N ILE A 251 8.27 7.12 1.18
CA ILE A 251 8.71 8.27 2.01
C ILE A 251 10.17 8.11 2.44
N VAL A 252 10.56 6.91 2.91
CA VAL A 252 11.95 6.60 3.29
C VAL A 252 12.87 6.82 2.10
N SER A 253 12.50 6.27 0.95
CA SER A 253 13.11 6.44 -0.36
C SER A 253 13.37 7.90 -0.74
N LEU A 254 12.34 8.74 -0.63
CA LEU A 254 12.40 10.15 -0.97
C LEU A 254 13.33 10.92 -0.03
N ARG A 255 13.25 10.64 1.27
CA ARG A 255 14.10 11.29 2.27
C ARG A 255 15.57 10.90 2.11
N THR A 256 15.86 9.63 1.84
CA THR A 256 17.23 9.18 1.58
C THR A 256 17.81 9.86 0.35
N SER A 257 17.03 9.97 -0.74
CA SER A 257 17.46 10.68 -1.96
C SER A 257 17.73 12.16 -1.72
N MET A 258 16.87 12.85 -0.97
CA MET A 258 17.09 14.27 -0.60
C MET A 258 18.34 14.46 0.25
N LEU A 259 18.60 13.54 1.18
CA LEU A 259 19.78 13.58 2.06
C LEU A 259 21.09 13.33 1.28
N GLU A 260 21.05 12.44 0.29
CA GLU A 260 22.19 12.17 -0.57
C GLU A 260 22.52 13.37 -1.45
N ARG A 261 21.49 13.99 -2.05
CA ARG A 261 21.64 15.19 -2.88
C ARG A 261 22.15 16.40 -2.10
N SER A 262 21.67 16.61 -0.87
CA SER A 262 22.18 17.72 -0.04
C SER A 262 23.66 17.57 0.32
N ASN A 263 24.16 16.33 0.42
CA ASN A 263 25.58 16.11 0.69
C ASN A 263 26.45 16.41 -0.54
N THR A 264 26.02 16.03 -1.76
CA THR A 264 26.80 16.31 -2.98
C THR A 264 26.93 17.79 -3.28
N ASP A 265 25.87 18.58 -3.06
CA ASP A 265 25.89 20.02 -3.28
C ASP A 265 26.83 20.74 -2.29
N SER A 266 26.94 20.23 -1.05
CA SER A 266 27.86 20.78 -0.05
C SER A 266 29.34 20.53 -0.37
N VAL A 267 29.67 19.39 -1.01
CA VAL A 267 31.05 19.05 -1.38
C VAL A 267 31.55 19.93 -2.53
N CYS A 268 30.71 20.23 -3.51
CA CYS A 268 31.12 21.09 -4.64
C CYS A 268 31.31 22.58 -4.26
N LEU A 269 30.70 23.04 -3.16
CA LEU A 269 30.86 24.43 -2.70
C LEU A 269 32.11 24.64 -1.83
N ASP A 270 32.72 23.57 -1.31
CA ASP A 270 33.94 23.64 -0.48
C ASP A 270 35.23 23.40 -1.31
N ASP A 271 35.10 23.06 -2.58
CA ASP A 271 36.18 23.05 -3.58
C ASP A 271 36.42 24.44 -4.22
N GLY A 272 35.84 25.51 -3.65
CA GLY A 272 36.43 26.83 -3.82
C GLY A 272 37.90 26.73 -3.43
N PRO A 273 38.86 27.21 -4.27
CA PRO A 273 40.27 26.99 -4.03
C PRO A 273 40.57 27.44 -2.62
N LEU A 274 40.91 26.48 -1.76
CA LEU A 274 41.51 26.69 -0.46
C LEU A 274 42.84 27.38 -0.72
N CYS A 275 42.74 28.69 -0.98
CA CYS A 275 43.83 29.61 -0.99
C CYS A 275 44.25 29.66 0.48
N PHE A 276 45.14 28.74 0.84
CA PHE A 276 45.95 28.89 2.04
C PHE A 276 46.42 30.33 2.05
N ALA A 277 46.17 31.01 3.17
CA ALA A 277 46.83 32.26 3.48
C ALA A 277 48.33 31.95 3.43
N THR A 278 48.92 32.10 2.25
CA THR A 278 50.35 32.24 2.07
C THR A 278 50.64 33.46 2.90
N THR A 279 51.29 33.23 4.04
CA THR A 279 51.84 34.28 4.85
C THR A 279 52.77 35.07 3.95
N ALA A 280 52.26 36.17 3.42
CA ALA A 280 53.03 37.23 2.82
C ALA A 280 53.81 37.88 3.97
N ASN A 281 54.83 37.18 4.44
CA ASN A 281 55.91 37.81 5.16
C ASN A 281 57.17 36.98 4.99
N ASP A 282 58.12 37.63 4.31
CA ASP A 282 59.54 37.57 4.59
C ASP A 282 60.31 36.36 4.05
N SER A 283 60.88 36.52 2.85
CA SER A 283 62.33 36.74 2.72
C SER A 283 62.76 36.87 1.25
N ASP A 284 62.96 38.13 0.83
CA ASP A 284 63.89 38.47 -0.25
C ASP A 284 65.32 38.20 0.24
N VAL A 285 65.73 36.92 0.30
CA VAL A 285 67.13 36.55 0.46
C VAL A 285 67.41 35.30 -0.36
N LEU A 286 67.92 35.55 -1.57
CA LEU A 286 69.17 34.96 -2.09
C LEU A 286 69.22 33.44 -2.34
N HIS A 287 69.37 33.12 -3.63
CA HIS A 287 70.17 32.01 -4.19
C HIS A 287 69.85 30.57 -3.72
N VAL A 288 69.53 29.70 -4.68
CA VAL A 288 70.54 28.85 -5.33
C VAL A 288 69.83 28.00 -6.38
N THR A 289 70.35 28.12 -7.60
CA THR A 289 70.20 27.23 -8.74
C THR A 289 70.57 25.79 -8.34
N VAL A 290 69.62 24.85 -8.34
CA VAL A 290 69.95 23.43 -8.54
C VAL A 290 69.03 22.84 -9.60
N LYS A 291 69.69 22.60 -10.73
CA LYS A 291 69.26 21.86 -11.90
C LYS A 291 69.65 20.40 -11.67
N GLN A 292 68.68 19.48 -11.63
CA GLN A 292 68.85 18.03 -11.87
C GLN A 292 67.44 17.43 -11.96
N GLU A 293 66.89 17.09 -13.13
CA GLU A 293 67.23 15.94 -13.98
C GLU A 293 67.59 14.66 -13.21
N LEU A 294 66.62 13.76 -13.07
CA LEU A 294 66.66 12.32 -13.38
C LEU A 294 65.40 11.69 -12.73
N SER A 295 64.45 11.08 -13.44
CA SER A 295 64.54 9.91 -14.34
C SER A 295 63.96 8.67 -13.65
N ILE A 296 62.97 8.10 -14.34
CA ILE A 296 62.74 6.64 -14.49
C ILE A 296 62.17 5.89 -13.28
N GLY A 297 61.01 5.29 -13.49
CA GLY A 297 60.48 4.24 -12.62
C GLY A 297 59.09 3.74 -13.00
N THR A 298 58.81 3.51 -14.29
CA THR A 298 57.62 2.79 -14.75
C THR A 298 57.80 1.31 -14.41
N VAL A 299 56.96 0.76 -13.53
CA VAL A 299 56.88 -0.68 -13.27
C VAL A 299 55.52 -1.17 -13.75
N GLU A 300 55.53 -1.78 -14.93
CA GLU A 300 54.49 -2.70 -15.40
C GLU A 300 54.48 -3.95 -14.50
N HIS A 301 53.31 -4.32 -13.99
CA HIS A 301 53.10 -5.65 -13.42
C HIS A 301 51.91 -6.31 -14.12
N THR A 302 52.27 -7.14 -15.10
CA THR A 302 51.42 -8.14 -15.75
C THR A 302 51.20 -9.31 -14.80
N TYR A 303 49.95 -9.79 -14.68
CA TYR A 303 49.69 -11.16 -14.21
C TYR A 303 48.67 -11.87 -15.12
N PRO A 304 48.81 -13.19 -15.28
CA PRO A 304 48.13 -13.98 -16.30
C PRO A 304 46.81 -14.58 -15.82
N CYS A 305 46.04 -15.03 -16.81
CA CYS A 305 44.82 -15.81 -16.69
C CYS A 305 45.06 -17.18 -16.03
N ASP A 306 44.07 -17.63 -15.26
CA ASP A 306 43.60 -19.02 -15.20
C ASP A 306 42.07 -19.00 -15.34
#